data_AF-I9EGL9-F1
#
_entry.id   AF-I9EGL9-F1
#
_cell.length_a   1.000
_cell.length_b   1.000
_cell.length_c   1.000
_cell.angle_alpha   90.00
_cell.angle_beta   90.00
_cell.angle_gamma   90.00
#
_symmetry.space_group_name_H-M   'P 1'
#
loop_
_entity.id
_entity.type
_entity.pdbx_description
1 polymer ?
#
loop_
_entity_poly.entity_id
_entity_poly.type
_entity_poly.pdbx_seq_one_letter_code
_entity_poly.pdbx_strand_id
1 'polypeptide(L)'
;MLLQHNHEQLNELTGKYYAPEMFVDYKADVEKPLPMIYQSGYLTIKDYDPENGEFLLDFPNNEVRKGFLTMIASGYLKTKEMEVYNAFPMTPTGL
;
A
#
# COMPACT_ATOMS: atom_id res chain seq x y z
N MET A 1 11.77 4.17 14.58
CA MET A 1 11.25 5.29 13.76
C MET A 1 10.12 4.75 12.89
N LEU A 2 8.96 5.41 12.82
CA LEU A 2 7.77 4.97 12.04
C LEU A 2 8.04 4.72 10.54
N LEU A 3 9.12 5.30 10.01
CA LEU A 3 9.63 5.00 8.66
C LEU A 3 10.03 3.53 8.49
N GLN A 4 10.52 2.85 9.55
CA GLN A 4 10.92 1.44 9.45
C GLN A 4 9.73 0.50 9.26
N HIS A 5 8.59 0.75 9.90
CA HIS A 5 7.38 -0.08 9.73
C HIS A 5 6.77 0.05 8.33
N ASN A 6 6.84 1.23 7.70
CA ASN A 6 6.40 1.38 6.29
C ASN A 6 7.33 0.66 5.32
N HIS A 7 8.63 0.62 5.59
CA HIS A 7 9.55 -0.20 4.81
C HIS A 7 9.26 -1.69 4.98
N GLU A 8 8.92 -2.15 6.19
CA GLU A 8 8.55 -3.54 6.45
C GLU A 8 7.28 -3.94 5.70
N GLN A 9 6.20 -3.13 5.75
CA GLN A 9 4.97 -3.40 4.99
C GLN A 9 5.15 -3.30 3.46
N LEU A 10 6.05 -2.42 2.98
CA LEU A 10 6.34 -2.30 1.55
C LEU A 10 7.20 -3.46 1.03
N ASN A 11 8.21 -3.86 1.81
CA ASN A 11 9.00 -5.06 1.55
C ASN A 11 8.12 -6.31 1.58
N GLU A 12 7.00 -6.26 2.31
CA GLU A 12 6.02 -7.33 2.28
C GLU A 12 5.22 -7.40 0.99
N LEU A 13 5.14 -6.33 0.20
CA LEU A 13 4.33 -6.25 -1.04
C LEU A 13 5.14 -6.48 -2.32
N THR A 14 6.42 -6.14 -2.34
CA THR A 14 7.26 -6.18 -3.57
C THR A 14 8.42 -7.16 -3.46
N GLY A 15 8.85 -7.72 -4.60
CA GLY A 15 9.98 -8.66 -4.63
C GLY A 15 9.63 -10.06 -4.11
N LYS A 16 8.34 -10.39 -4.07
CA LYS A 16 7.81 -11.69 -3.65
C LYS A 16 6.94 -12.31 -4.74
N TYR A 17 6.86 -13.63 -4.69
CA TYR A 17 5.98 -14.43 -5.52
C TYR A 17 4.60 -14.54 -4.87
N TYR A 18 3.55 -14.45 -5.69
CA TYR A 18 2.16 -14.54 -5.28
C TYR A 18 1.37 -15.46 -6.20
N ALA A 19 0.50 -16.27 -5.61
CA ALA A 19 -0.54 -16.97 -6.35
C ALA A 19 -1.50 -15.95 -7.03
N PRO A 20 -2.00 -16.24 -8.25
CA PRO A 20 -2.87 -15.34 -9.01
C PRO A 20 -4.06 -14.80 -8.23
N GLU A 21 -4.69 -15.65 -7.41
CA GLU A 21 -5.90 -15.31 -6.67
C GLU A 21 -5.66 -14.18 -5.66
N MET A 22 -4.41 -14.00 -5.21
CA MET A 22 -4.02 -12.99 -4.23
C MET A 22 -3.99 -11.56 -4.79
N PHE A 23 -3.91 -11.40 -6.12
CA PHE A 23 -3.83 -10.08 -6.76
C PHE A 23 -4.83 -9.88 -7.91
N VAL A 24 -5.46 -10.96 -8.40
CA VAL A 24 -6.52 -10.90 -9.42
C VAL A 24 -7.92 -10.78 -8.79
N ASP A 25 -8.16 -11.39 -7.62
CA ASP A 25 -9.48 -11.31 -6.99
C ASP A 25 -9.73 -9.89 -6.46
N TYR A 26 -10.70 -9.20 -7.08
CA TYR A 26 -11.03 -7.82 -6.77
C TYR A 26 -11.80 -7.68 -5.46
N LYS A 27 -12.27 -8.78 -4.82
CA LYS A 27 -13.07 -8.73 -3.58
C LYS A 27 -12.35 -7.84 -2.58
N ALA A 28 -12.79 -6.59 -2.55
CA ALA A 28 -12.13 -5.50 -1.88
C ALA A 28 -12.42 -5.63 -0.40
N ASP A 29 -11.69 -6.54 0.23
CA ASP A 29 -11.56 -6.53 1.66
C ASP A 29 -10.52 -5.47 2.00
N VAL A 30 -10.87 -4.52 2.84
CA VAL A 30 -9.97 -3.42 3.25
C VAL A 30 -8.67 -3.98 3.85
N GLU A 31 -8.72 -5.24 4.29
CA GLU A 31 -7.61 -6.01 4.86
C GLU A 31 -6.61 -6.55 3.82
N LYS A 32 -6.93 -6.58 2.52
CA LYS A 32 -6.06 -7.12 1.45
C LYS A 32 -5.74 -6.03 0.42
N PRO A 33 -4.70 -5.22 0.63
CA PRO A 33 -4.37 -4.10 -0.26
C PRO A 33 -3.75 -4.53 -1.59
N LEU A 34 -3.19 -5.75 -1.68
CA LEU A 34 -2.43 -6.21 -2.84
C LEU A 34 -3.21 -6.18 -4.17
N PRO A 35 -4.44 -6.72 -4.28
CA PRO A 35 -5.24 -6.59 -5.49
C PRO A 35 -5.45 -5.14 -5.93
N MET A 36 -5.71 -4.23 -4.98
CA MET A 36 -5.96 -2.83 -5.29
C MET A 36 -4.69 -2.11 -5.78
N ILE A 37 -3.54 -2.41 -5.19
CA ILE A 37 -2.25 -1.84 -5.61
C ILE A 37 -1.85 -2.36 -7.00
N TYR A 38 -2.06 -3.65 -7.28
CA TYR A 38 -1.80 -4.24 -8.59
C TYR A 38 -2.74 -3.68 -9.67
N GLN A 39 -4.06 -3.65 -9.41
CA GLN A 39 -5.07 -3.15 -10.35
C GLN A 39 -4.92 -1.65 -10.65
N SER A 40 -4.43 -0.85 -9.69
CA SER A 40 -4.13 0.57 -9.90
C SER A 40 -2.84 0.82 -10.68
N GLY A 41 -2.06 -0.23 -10.98
CA GLY A 41 -0.86 -0.15 -11.83
C GLY A 41 0.43 0.22 -11.08
N TYR A 42 0.42 0.19 -9.74
CA TYR A 42 1.64 0.43 -8.96
C TYR A 42 2.60 -0.77 -9.02
N LEU A 43 2.06 -1.99 -9.10
CA LEU A 43 2.84 -3.21 -9.26
C LEU A 43 2.54 -3.88 -10.60
N THR A 44 3.53 -4.55 -11.15
CA THR A 44 3.42 -5.36 -12.37
C THR A 44 4.10 -6.71 -12.17
N ILE A 45 3.77 -7.66 -13.04
CA ILE A 45 4.46 -8.95 -13.11
C ILE A 45 5.86 -8.72 -13.66
N LYS A 46 6.86 -9.24 -12.95
CA LYS A 46 8.28 -9.22 -13.34
C LYS A 46 8.80 -10.57 -13.76
N ASP A 47 8.26 -11.64 -13.18
CA ASP A 47 8.67 -13.01 -13.43
C ASP A 47 7.53 -13.98 -13.11
N TYR A 48 7.67 -15.22 -13.56
CA TYR A 48 6.74 -16.32 -13.30
C TYR A 48 7.52 -17.57 -12.87
N ASP A 49 7.14 -18.13 -11.73
CA ASP A 49 7.64 -19.41 -11.24
C ASP A 49 6.69 -20.53 -11.67
N PRO A 50 7.05 -21.35 -12.67
CA PRO A 50 6.21 -22.43 -13.16
C PRO A 50 6.12 -23.62 -12.20
N GLU A 51 7.03 -23.77 -11.23
CA GLU A 51 6.98 -24.88 -10.27
C GLU A 51 5.87 -24.66 -9.24
N ASN A 52 5.70 -23.42 -8.80
CA ASN A 52 4.70 -23.03 -7.81
C ASN A 52 3.45 -22.36 -8.42
N GLY A 53 3.49 -21.99 -9.70
CA GLY A 53 2.40 -21.28 -10.37
C GLY A 53 2.24 -19.84 -9.88
N GLU A 54 3.34 -19.23 -9.42
CA GLU A 54 3.33 -17.93 -8.76
C GLU A 54 3.99 -16.84 -9.60
N PHE A 55 3.60 -15.59 -9.36
CA PHE A 55 4.10 -14.43 -10.10
C PHE A 55 4.87 -13.48 -9.19
N LEU A 56 6.06 -13.09 -9.63
CA LEU A 56 6.84 -12.05 -8.97
C LEU A 56 6.22 -10.68 -9.26
N LEU A 57 5.84 -9.96 -8.22
CA LEU A 57 5.34 -8.59 -8.33
C LEU A 57 6.36 -7.56 -7.86
N ASP A 58 6.57 -6.51 -8.65
CA ASP A 58 7.40 -5.35 -8.31
C ASP A 58 6.94 -4.10 -9.07
N PHE A 59 7.52 -2.96 -8.75
CA PHE A 59 7.29 -1.72 -9.47
C PHE A 59 7.75 -1.81 -10.94
N PRO A 60 7.00 -1.24 -11.89
CA PRO A 60 7.40 -1.25 -13.30
C PRO A 60 8.66 -0.42 -13.55
N ASN A 61 8.84 0.68 -12.80
CA ASN A 61 9.96 1.60 -12.91
C ASN A 61 10.13 2.43 -11.62
N ASN A 62 11.15 3.29 -11.61
CA ASN A 62 11.51 4.10 -10.45
C ASN A 62 10.54 5.27 -10.21
N GLU A 63 9.90 5.78 -11.25
CA GLU A 63 8.93 6.87 -11.19
C GLU A 63 7.68 6.43 -10.42
N VAL A 64 7.16 5.25 -10.76
CA VAL A 64 6.00 4.64 -10.08
C VAL A 64 6.35 4.29 -8.63
N ARG A 65 7.54 3.75 -8.37
CA ARG A 65 8.04 3.51 -6.99
C ARG A 65 8.06 4.79 -6.16
N LYS A 66 8.63 5.87 -6.70
CA LYS A 66 8.71 7.17 -6.01
C LYS A 66 7.30 7.74 -5.77
N GLY A 67 6.45 7.71 -6.78
CA GLY A 67 5.05 8.18 -6.68
C GLY A 67 4.26 7.43 -5.61
N PHE A 68 4.40 6.09 -5.54
CA PHE A 68 3.77 5.27 -4.51
C PHE A 68 4.26 5.65 -3.11
N LEU A 69 5.58 5.76 -2.91
CA LEU A 69 6.16 6.18 -1.63
C LEU A 69 5.67 7.57 -1.19
N THR A 70 5.58 8.53 -2.12
CA THR A 70 5.03 9.87 -1.85
C THR A 70 3.56 9.81 -1.48
N MET A 71 2.75 9.02 -2.20
CA MET A 71 1.32 8.82 -1.88
C MET A 71 1.16 8.26 -0.47
N ILE A 72 1.85 7.17 -0.16
CA ILE A 72 1.81 6.53 1.16
C ILE A 72 2.24 7.51 2.25
N ALA A 73 3.37 8.20 2.08
CA ALA A 73 3.84 9.21 3.02
C ALA A 73 2.80 10.33 3.25
N SER A 74 2.16 10.83 2.20
CA SER A 74 1.12 11.86 2.31
C SER A 74 -0.18 11.36 2.97
N GLY A 75 -0.57 10.11 2.73
CA GLY A 75 -1.73 9.47 3.35
C GLY A 75 -1.54 9.33 4.86
N TYR A 76 -0.36 8.86 5.31
CA TYR A 76 -0.03 8.78 6.74
C TYR A 76 0.05 10.14 7.42
N LEU A 77 0.59 11.17 6.75
CA LEU A 77 0.64 12.53 7.30
C LEU A 77 -0.76 13.12 7.48
N LYS A 78 -1.68 12.88 6.53
CA LYS A 78 -3.09 13.28 6.65
C LYS A 78 -3.82 12.55 7.79
N THR A 79 -3.55 11.26 8.00
CA THR A 79 -4.14 10.51 9.13
C THR A 79 -3.69 11.08 10.47
N LYS A 80 -2.41 11.46 10.59
CA LYS A 80 -1.87 12.05 11.83
C LYS A 80 -2.42 13.45 12.12
N GLU A 81 -2.65 14.25 11.08
CA GLU A 81 -3.30 15.55 11.23
C GLU A 81 -4.75 15.38 11.69
N MET A 82 -5.52 14.45 11.11
CA MET A 82 -6.89 14.16 11.54
C MET A 82 -6.98 13.56 12.96
N GLU A 83 -6.03 12.71 13.38
CA GLU A 83 -5.96 12.24 14.77
C GLU A 83 -5.70 13.36 15.77
N VAL A 84 -4.83 14.32 15.43
CA VAL A 84 -4.58 15.51 16.26
C VAL A 84 -5.81 16.41 16.31
N TYR A 85 -6.50 16.64 15.19
CA TYR A 85 -7.76 17.39 15.16
C TYR A 85 -8.88 16.73 15.97
N ASN A 86 -8.97 15.40 15.98
CA ASN A 86 -9.98 14.66 16.74
C ASN A 86 -9.60 14.45 18.23
N ALA A 87 -8.31 14.57 18.58
CA ALA A 87 -7.81 14.46 19.95
C ALA A 87 -8.00 15.75 20.78
N PHE A 88 -8.25 16.88 20.14
CA PHE A 88 -8.71 18.10 20.79
C PHE A 88 -10.22 18.23 20.59
N PRO A 89 -11.06 17.93 21.60
CA PRO A 89 -12.47 18.28 21.49
C PRO A 89 -12.56 19.80 21.32
N MET A 90 -13.00 20.24 20.14
CA MET A 90 -13.41 21.63 19.92
C MET A 90 -14.51 21.89 20.95
N THR A 91 -14.18 22.58 22.03
CA THR A 91 -15.20 23.09 22.93
C THR A 91 -16.09 24.00 22.08
N PRO A 92 -17.42 23.78 22.05
CA PRO A 92 -18.28 24.73 21.38
C PRO A 92 -18.06 26.06 22.09
N THR A 93 -17.42 27.01 21.41
CA THR A 93 -17.31 28.36 21.93
C THR A 93 -18.75 28.88 21.91
N GLY A 94 -19.32 29.02 23.11
CA GLY A 94 -20.69 29.42 23.30
C GLY A 94 -21.00 30.76 22.64
N LEU A 95 -22.28 30.90 22.29
CA LEU A 95 -22.97 32.11 21.85
C LEU A 95 -22.56 33.38 22.61
#